data_AF-A0A662TD54-F1
#
_entry.id   AF-A0A662TD54-F1
#
_cell.length_a   1.000
_cell.length_b   1.000
_cell.length_c   1.000
_cell.angle_alpha   90.00
_cell.angle_beta   90.00
_cell.angle_gamma   90.00
#
_symmetry.space_group_name_H-M   'P 1'
#
loop_
_entity.id
_entity.type
_entity.pdbx_description
1 polymer ?
#
loop_
_entity_poly.entity_id
_entity_poly.type
_entity_poly.pdbx_seq_one_letter_code
_entity_poly.pdbx_strand_id
1 'polypeptide(L)' 'MSTGKIIVIVGIPGVGKTSVINYAVDKLAKEGYSSIVVNYGTVMLEEAMKKGLVNNRDEIRRLDVEKQMELQRMAAE' A
#
# COMPACT_ATOMS: atom_id res chain seq x y z
N MET A 1 8.56 -18.04 8.42
CA MET A 1 7.81 -17.43 7.30
C MET A 1 6.33 -17.66 7.57
N SER A 2 5.52 -16.61 7.65
CA SER A 2 4.07 -16.81 7.81
C SER A 2 3.54 -17.47 6.53
N THR A 3 2.72 -18.50 6.69
CA THR A 3 2.17 -19.33 5.60
C THR A 3 0.97 -18.66 4.89
N GLY A 4 0.96 -17.32 4.82
CA GLY A 4 -0.14 -16.54 4.26
C GLY A 4 -0.01 -16.31 2.74
N LYS A 5 -1.15 -16.04 2.08
CA LYS A 5 -1.15 -15.59 0.68
C LYS A 5 -0.94 -14.08 0.62
N ILE A 6 -0.04 -13.63 -0.25
CA ILE A 6 0.13 -12.20 -0.56
C ILE A 6 -0.71 -11.89 -1.80
N ILE A 7 -1.58 -10.88 -1.70
CA ILE A 7 -2.49 -10.47 -2.78
C ILE A 7 -2.25 -9.00 -3.06
N VAL A 8 -1.87 -8.68 -4.30
CA VAL A 8 -1.68 -7.30 -4.76
C VAL A 8 -2.92 -6.86 -5.52
N ILE A 9 -3.52 -5.75 -5.09
CA ILE A 9 -4.76 -5.20 -5.69
C ILE A 9 -4.43 -3.84 -6.31
N VAL A 10 -4.61 -3.74 -7.62
CA VAL A 10 -4.36 -2.52 -8.41
C VAL A 10 -5.65 -2.01 -9.05
N GLY A 11 -5.62 -0.76 -9.52
CA GLY A 11 -6.71 -0.16 -10.31
C GLY A 11 -6.67 1.36 -10.30
N ILE A 12 -7.34 1.98 -11.27
CA ILE A 12 -7.36 3.43 -11.43
C ILE A 12 -8.11 4.13 -10.27
N PRO A 13 -7.85 5.43 -9.99
CA PRO A 13 -8.61 6.19 -8.99
C PRO A 13 -10.12 6.15 -9.25
N GLY A 14 -10.93 6.08 -8.20
CA GLY A 14 -12.39 6.11 -8.30
C GLY A 14 -13.10 4.76 -8.55
N VAL A 15 -12.40 3.68 -8.92
CA VAL A 15 -13.05 2.37 -9.22
C VAL A 15 -13.59 1.59 -8.00
N GLY A 16 -13.55 2.18 -6.81
CA GLY A 16 -14.10 1.54 -5.61
C GLY A 16 -13.24 0.43 -4.99
N LYS A 17 -11.92 0.37 -5.26
CA LYS A 17 -11.00 -0.63 -4.68
C LYS A 17 -11.17 -0.78 -3.17
N THR A 18 -11.16 0.34 -2.45
CA THR A 18 -11.29 0.34 -0.98
C THR A 18 -12.61 -0.29 -0.54
N SER A 19 -13.70 0.01 -1.23
CA SER A 19 -15.02 -0.57 -0.94
C SER A 19 -15.01 -2.09 -1.11
N VAL A 20 -14.43 -2.58 -2.21
CA VAL A 20 -14.33 -4.02 -2.50
C VAL A 20 -13.43 -4.73 -1.48
N ILE A 21 -12.28 -4.13 -1.14
CA ILE A 21 -11.33 -4.69 -0.17
C ILE A 21 -11.98 -4.80 1.22
N ASN A 22 -12.65 -3.73 1.69
CA ASN A 22 -13.31 -3.74 2.99
C ASN A 22 -14.39 -4.81 3.08
N TYR A 23 -15.20 -4.96 2.02
CA TYR A 23 -16.19 -6.01 1.93
C TYR A 23 -15.56 -7.41 1.94
N ALA A 24 -14.47 -7.62 1.21
CA ALA A 24 -13.77 -8.90 1.17
C ALA A 24 -13.16 -9.27 2.54
N VAL A 25 -12.56 -8.31 3.24
CA VAL A 25 -11.99 -8.49 4.58
C VAL A 25 -13.07 -8.87 5.59
N ASP A 26 -14.21 -8.16 5.59
CA ASP A 26 -15.35 -8.47 6.47
C ASP A 26 -15.88 -9.89 6.21
N LYS A 27 -15.99 -10.30 4.95
CA LYS A 27 -16.42 -11.65 4.58
C LYS A 27 -15.42 -12.72 5.04
N LEU A 28 -14.13 -12.49 4.82
CA LEU A 28 -13.07 -13.41 5.25
C LEU A 28 -13.05 -13.57 6.78
N ALA A 29 -13.23 -12.48 7.53
CA ALA A 29 -13.30 -12.51 8.98
C ALA A 29 -14.49 -13.36 9.47
N LYS A 30 -15.66 -13.24 8.83
CA LYS A 30 -16.85 -14.08 9.11
C LYS A 30 -16.64 -15.56 8.82
N GLU A 31 -15.78 -15.87 7.84
CA GLU A 31 -15.39 -17.24 7.50
C GLU A 31 -14.24 -17.77 8.38
N GLY A 32 -13.76 -16.99 9.36
CA GLY A 32 -12.70 -17.38 10.29
C GLY A 32 -11.28 -17.15 9.78
N TYR A 33 -11.10 -16.41 8.69
CA TYR A 33 -9.78 -16.06 8.15
C TYR A 33 -9.29 -14.72 8.70
N SER A 34 -8.04 -14.68 9.14
CA SER A 34 -7.33 -13.44 9.42
C SER A 34 -6.78 -12.83 8.14
N SER A 35 -6.98 -11.52 7.94
CA SER A 35 -6.44 -10.78 6.81
C SER A 35 -5.82 -9.46 7.27
N ILE A 36 -4.74 -9.06 6.62
CA ILE A 36 -4.04 -7.80 6.88
C ILE A 36 -4.05 -7.00 5.59
N VAL A 37 -4.61 -5.79 5.63
CA VAL A 37 -4.62 -4.88 4.50
C VAL A 37 -3.54 -3.83 4.71
N VAL A 38 -2.61 -3.74 3.77
CA VAL A 38 -1.56 -2.73 3.75
C VAL A 38 -1.74 -1.84 2.53
N ASN A 39 -1.74 -0.52 2.73
CA ASN A 39 -1.71 0.44 1.63
C ASN A 39 -0.25 0.77 1.30
N TYR A 40 0.24 0.19 0.23
CA TYR A 40 1.62 0.36 -0.23
C TYR A 40 2.04 1.84 -0.36
N GLY A 41 1.18 2.68 -0.94
CA GLY A 41 1.48 4.10 -1.10
C GLY A 41 1.41 4.91 0.20
N THR A 42 0.78 4.40 1.26
CA THR A 42 0.87 4.98 2.60
C THR A 42 2.23 4.67 3.22
N VAL A 43 2.70 3.42 3.13
CA VAL A 43 4.03 3.02 3.61
C VAL A 43 5.12 3.83 2.89
N MET A 44 5.03 3.97 1.57
CA MET A 44 5.95 4.81 0.81
C MET A 44 5.96 6.27 1.28
N LEU A 45 4.79 6.84 1.62
CA LEU A 45 4.70 8.22 2.10
C LEU A 45 5.35 8.37 3.48
N GLU A 46 5.09 7.44 4.40
CA GLU A 46 5.70 7.45 5.72
C GLU A 46 7.23 7.41 5.62
N GLU A 47 7.79 6.54 4.77
CA GLU A 47 9.24 6.47 4.55
C GLU A 47 9.79 7.74 3.89
N ALA A 48 9.09 8.29 2.90
CA ALA A 48 9.50 9.53 2.26
C ALA A 48 9.49 10.73 3.22
N MET A 49 8.50 10.81 4.12
CA MET A 49 8.42 11.83 5.16
C MET A 49 9.50 11.65 6.23
N LYS A 50 9.77 10.41 6.68
CA LYS A 50 10.87 10.11 7.62
C LYS A 50 12.24 10.55 7.07
N LYS A 51 12.45 10.40 5.76
CA LYS A 51 13.68 10.84 5.07
C LYS A 51 13.69 12.33 4.71
N GLY A 52 12.63 13.08 5.03
CA GLY A 52 12.52 14.51 4.71
C GLY A 52 12.44 14.80 3.20
N LEU A 53 12.03 13.82 2.39
CA LEU A 53 11.99 13.94 0.93
C LEU A 53 10.73 14.64 0.41
N VAL A 54 9.61 14.50 1.12
CA VAL A 54 8.29 15.04 0.74
C VAL A 54 7.50 15.45 1.97
N ASN A 55 6.55 16.35 1.78
CA ASN A 55 5.56 16.74 2.81
C ASN A 55 4.17 16.17 2.53
N ASN A 56 3.92 15.72 1.30
CA ASN A 56 2.65 15.13 0.90
C ASN A 56 2.83 14.03 -0.16
N ARG A 57 1.74 13.30 -0.42
CA ARG A 57 1.73 12.13 -1.31
C ARG A 57 1.99 12.46 -2.77
N ASP A 58 1.54 13.62 -3.24
CA ASP A 58 1.63 13.98 -4.65
C ASP A 58 3.06 14.37 -5.05
N GLU A 59 3.84 14.92 -4.11
CA GLU A 59 5.26 15.20 -4.26
C GLU A 59 6.10 13.95 -4.57
N ILE A 60 5.69 12.77 -4.09
CA ILE A 60 6.39 11.50 -4.39
C ILE A 60 6.49 11.28 -5.89
N ARG A 61 5.45 11.63 -6.66
CA ARG A 61 5.44 11.46 -8.13
C ARG A 61 6.40 12.40 -8.86
N ARG A 62 6.89 13.44 -8.19
CA ARG A 62 7.80 14.46 -8.74
C ARG A 62 9.27 14.19 -8.38
N LEU A 63 9.55 13.23 -7.51
CA LEU A 63 10.92 12.82 -7.17
C LEU A 63 11.62 12.19 -8.38
N ASP A 64 12.95 12.19 -8.37
CA ASP A 64 13.74 11.45 -9.35
C ASP A 64 13.36 9.97 -9.35
N VAL A 65 13.38 9.33 -10.52
CA VAL A 65 12.96 7.93 -10.69
C VAL A 65 13.72 6.99 -9.74
N GLU A 66 15.01 7.23 -9.52
CA GLU A 66 15.83 6.44 -8.59
C GLU A 66 15.30 6.50 -7.15
N LYS A 67 14.93 7.69 -6.66
CA LYS A 67 14.34 7.89 -5.33
C LYS A 67 12.96 7.25 -5.23
N GLN A 68 12.16 7.35 -6.30
CA GLN A 68 10.86 6.67 -6.36
C GLN A 68 11.03 5.14 -6.26
N MET A 69 12.02 4.57 -6.96
CA MET A 69 12.32 3.14 -6.91
C MET A 69 12.84 2.70 -5.53
N GLU A 70 13.67 3.52 -4.88
CA GLU A 70 14.15 3.26 -3.52
C GLU A 70 12.98 3.20 -2.52
N LEU A 71 12.09 4.21 -2.55
CA LEU A 71 10.88 4.25 -1.71
C LEU A 71 9.97 3.04 -1.94
N GLN A 72 9.81 2.62 -3.20
CA GLN A 72 9.06 1.41 -3.52
C GLN A 72 9.71 0.16 -2.92
N ARG A 73 11.03 -0.02 -3.07
CA ARG A 73 11.72 -1.19 -2.50
C ARG A 73 11.55 -1.27 -0.99
N MET A 74 11.75 -0.15 -0.29
CA MET A 74 11.58 -0.10 1.17
C MET A 74 10.13 -0.38 1.60
N ALA A 75 9.13 0.09 0.83
CA ALA A 75 7.74 -0.18 1.15
C ALA A 75 7.29 -1.63 0.83
N ALA A 76 8.12 -2.40 0.10
CA ALA A 76 7.85 -3.79 -0.28
C ALA A 76 8.54 -4.82 0.64
N GLU A 77 9.48 -4.37 1.46
CA GLU A 77 10.14 -5.17 2.50
C GLU A 77 9.22 -5.38 3.72
#